data_AF-A0A971WGJ0-F1
#
_entry.id   AF-A0A971WGJ0-F1
#
_cell.length_a   1.000
_cell.length_b   1.000
_cell.length_c   1.000
_cell.angle_alpha   90.00
_cell.angle_beta   90.00
_cell.angle_gamma   90.00
#
_symmetry.space_group_name_H-M   'P 1'
#
loop_
_entity.id
_entity.type
_entity.pdbx_description
1 polymer ?
#
loop_
_entity_poly.entity_id
_entity_poly.type
_entity_poly.pdbx_seq_one_letter_code
_entity_poly.pdbx_strand_id
1 'polypeptide(L)'
;MTGRETIHCPYCQGELKPYDRRKRVLLDHNGKRWVFSLRRLRCQKCKRMHIELPDIFIPYKRYSAAVIESVIEEKTSGAPYEERTRQKICSWYRRVKSHLLGVWQQQVKLGLASPGFIPHLVSLVRAAVNSGNWLYHPFGRFHYAFSPL
;
A
#
# COMPACT_ATOMS: atom_id res chain seq x y z
N MET A 1 2.37 4.98 -16.97
CA MET A 1 1.59 3.72 -16.87
C MET A 1 0.21 3.93 -17.50
N THR A 2 -0.01 3.20 -18.59
CA THR A 2 -1.25 3.07 -19.36
C THR A 2 -1.59 1.58 -19.36
N GLY A 3 -1.99 1.06 -18.20
CA GLY A 3 -2.35 -0.36 -18.07
C GLY A 3 -3.58 -0.65 -18.94
N ARG A 4 -3.47 -1.60 -19.88
CA ARG A 4 -4.59 -2.05 -20.71
C ARG A 4 -5.37 -3.21 -20.08
N GLU A 5 -4.91 -3.70 -18.94
CA GLU A 5 -5.48 -4.85 -18.25
C GLU A 5 -6.82 -4.49 -17.59
N THR A 6 -7.77 -5.42 -17.70
CA THR A 6 -9.06 -5.35 -17.01
C THR A 6 -8.90 -5.85 -15.58
N ILE A 7 -9.07 -4.94 -14.61
CA ILE A 7 -8.95 -5.24 -13.19
C ILE A 7 -10.36 -5.25 -12.57
N HIS A 8 -10.63 -6.19 -11.66
CA HIS A 8 -11.90 -6.30 -10.97
C HIS A 8 -11.86 -5.63 -9.59
N CYS A 9 -13.01 -5.15 -9.13
CA CYS A 9 -13.14 -4.55 -7.82
C CYS A 9 -12.91 -5.60 -6.72
N PRO A 10 -11.94 -5.42 -5.81
CA PRO A 10 -11.65 -6.40 -4.75
C PRO A 10 -12.80 -6.58 -3.75
N TYR A 11 -13.81 -5.69 -3.76
CA TYR A 11 -14.95 -5.75 -2.83
C TYR A 11 -16.22 -6.38 -3.42
N CYS A 12 -16.46 -6.24 -4.72
CA CYS A 12 -17.73 -6.68 -5.33
C CYS A 12 -17.56 -7.40 -6.67
N GLN A 13 -16.30 -7.61 -7.08
CA GLN A 13 -15.89 -8.22 -8.35
C GLN A 13 -16.40 -7.50 -9.62
N GLY A 14 -17.01 -6.32 -9.49
CA GLY A 14 -17.44 -5.52 -10.63
C GLY A 14 -16.27 -4.91 -11.41
N GLU A 15 -16.48 -4.69 -12.70
CA GLU A 15 -15.51 -4.09 -13.62
C GLU A 15 -15.02 -2.71 -13.10
N LEU A 16 -13.70 -2.50 -13.12
CA LEU A 16 -13.07 -1.20 -12.86
C LEU A 16 -12.75 -0.49 -14.18
N LYS A 17 -13.28 0.73 -14.37
CA LYS A 17 -12.95 1.56 -15.52
C LYS A 17 -12.07 2.74 -15.12
N PRO A 18 -11.15 3.22 -16.00
CA PRO A 18 -10.43 4.46 -15.76
C PRO A 18 -11.39 5.60 -15.46
N TYR A 19 -11.07 6.40 -14.43
CA TYR A 19 -11.83 7.58 -14.05
C TYR A 19 -10.98 8.84 -14.26
N ASP A 20 -9.85 8.93 -13.56
CA ASP A 20 -8.90 10.03 -13.70
C ASP A 20 -7.49 9.61 -13.24
N ARG A 21 -6.61 10.60 -13.03
CA ARG A 21 -5.28 10.39 -12.46
C ARG A 21 -5.10 11.24 -11.21
N ARG A 22 -4.42 10.70 -10.21
CA ARG A 22 -4.05 11.38 -8.97
C ARG A 22 -2.54 11.54 -8.89
N LYS A 23 -2.07 12.78 -8.70
CA LYS A 23 -0.66 13.06 -8.39
C LYS A 23 -0.34 12.52 -7.00
N ARG A 24 0.75 11.76 -6.89
CA ARG A 24 1.29 11.27 -5.62
C ARG A 24 2.78 11.58 -5.53
N VAL A 25 3.18 12.11 -4.38
CA VAL A 25 4.57 12.40 -4.07
C VAL A 25 5.22 11.19 -3.42
N LEU A 26 6.45 10.87 -3.84
CA LEU A 26 7.34 9.88 -3.24
C LEU A 26 8.66 10.55 -2.87
N LEU A 27 9.19 10.21 -1.71
CA LEU A 27 10.53 10.60 -1.25
C LEU A 27 11.45 9.38 -1.34
N ASP A 28 12.60 9.54 -1.97
CA ASP A 28 13.66 8.52 -1.99
C ASP A 28 14.61 8.68 -0.80
N HIS A 29 15.72 7.92 -0.83
CA HIS A 29 16.73 7.95 0.22
C HIS A 29 17.50 9.28 0.28
N ASN A 30 17.57 10.05 -0.80
CA ASN A 30 18.22 11.37 -0.76
C ASN A 30 17.25 12.48 -0.32
N GLY A 31 16.03 12.13 0.10
CA GLY A 31 14.95 13.09 0.32
C GLY A 31 14.45 13.74 -0.97
N LYS A 32 14.88 13.25 -2.15
CA LYS A 32 14.46 13.80 -3.44
C LYS A 32 12.98 13.47 -3.66
N ARG A 33 12.26 14.49 -4.12
CA ARG A 33 10.83 14.44 -4.37
C ARG A 33 10.54 13.98 -5.79
N TRP A 34 9.84 12.86 -5.92
CA TRP A 34 9.33 12.32 -7.17
C TRP A 34 7.81 12.49 -7.22
N VAL A 35 7.26 12.93 -8.35
CA VAL A 35 5.82 13.10 -8.53
C VAL A 35 5.31 12.12 -9.57
N PHE A 36 4.47 11.19 -9.14
CA PHE A 36 3.87 10.16 -9.99
C PHE A 36 2.41 10.51 -10.28
N SER A 37 2.00 10.35 -11.54
CA SER A 37 0.61 10.47 -11.95
C SER A 37 -0.05 9.09 -11.98
N LEU A 38 -0.66 8.70 -10.86
CA LEU A 38 -1.25 7.37 -10.66
C LEU A 38 -2.65 7.31 -11.24
N ARG A 39 -3.00 6.20 -11.88
CA ARG A 39 -4.34 5.99 -12.43
C ARG A 39 -5.32 5.64 -11.31
N ARG A 40 -6.49 6.28 -11.35
CA ARG A 40 -7.59 6.00 -10.44
C ARG A 40 -8.76 5.44 -11.25
N LEU A 41 -9.27 4.31 -10.79
CA LEU A 41 -10.34 3.55 -11.40
C LEU A 41 -11.62 3.69 -10.57
N ARG A 42 -12.78 3.65 -11.23
CA ARG A 42 -14.08 3.59 -10.56
C ARG A 42 -14.77 2.29 -10.88
N CYS A 43 -15.21 1.58 -9.84
CA CYS A 43 -16.02 0.38 -10.01
C CYS A 43 -17.38 0.72 -10.60
N GLN A 44 -17.77 0.04 -11.67
CA GLN A 44 -19.06 0.28 -12.31
C GLN A 44 -20.25 -0.25 -11.50
N LYS A 45 -20.01 -1.22 -10.62
CA LYS A 45 -21.01 -1.82 -9.72
C LYS A 45 -21.16 -1.04 -8.41
N CYS A 46 -20.16 -1.08 -7.54
CA CYS A 46 -20.25 -0.45 -6.20
C CYS A 46 -19.80 1.01 -6.14
N LYS A 47 -19.41 1.61 -7.28
CA LYS A 47 -18.97 3.02 -7.43
C LYS A 47 -17.74 3.43 -6.60
N ARG A 48 -17.10 2.51 -5.87
CA ARG A 48 -15.85 2.75 -5.11
C ARG A 48 -14.69 3.12 -6.04
N MET A 49 -13.80 3.95 -5.50
CA MET A 49 -12.59 4.40 -6.18
C MET A 49 -11.41 3.53 -5.79
N HIS A 50 -10.61 3.12 -6.77
CA HIS A 50 -9.40 2.32 -6.60
C HIS A 50 -8.23 3.04 -7.24
N ILE A 51 -7.05 3.00 -6.62
CA ILE A 51 -5.84 3.58 -7.21
C ILE A 51 -4.93 2.43 -7.58
N GLU A 52 -4.46 2.41 -8.83
CA GLU A 52 -3.38 1.52 -9.24
C GLU A 52 -2.11 2.01 -8.55
N LEU A 53 -1.68 1.27 -7.53
CA LEU A 53 -0.55 1.66 -6.71
C LEU A 53 0.66 0.77 -6.99
N PRO A 54 1.75 1.33 -7.57
CA PRO A 54 2.98 0.57 -7.79
C PRO A 54 3.64 0.16 -6.48
N ASP A 55 4.39 -0.95 -6.49
CA ASP A 55 5.00 -1.54 -5.29
C ASP A 55 6.05 -0.67 -4.60
N ILE A 56 6.61 0.31 -5.32
CA ILE A 56 7.51 1.31 -4.72
C ILE A 56 6.80 2.19 -3.68
N PHE A 57 5.46 2.13 -3.58
CA PHE A 57 4.67 2.84 -2.60
C PHE A 57 4.09 1.91 -1.54
N ILE A 58 4.24 2.31 -0.28
CA ILE A 58 3.35 1.83 0.80
C ILE A 58 2.13 2.75 0.88
N PRO A 59 0.88 2.25 0.97
CA PRO A 59 -0.31 3.09 1.06
C PRO A 59 -0.18 4.18 2.14
N TYR A 60 -0.54 5.41 1.77
CA TYR A 60 -0.52 6.60 2.65
C TYR A 60 0.85 7.01 3.22
N LYS A 61 1.94 6.37 2.77
CA LYS A 61 3.30 6.79 3.12
C LYS A 61 3.90 7.68 2.04
N ARG A 62 4.76 8.60 2.47
CA ARG A 62 5.48 9.55 1.60
C ARG A 62 6.82 9.01 1.14
N TYR A 63 7.49 8.19 1.95
CA TYR A 63 8.74 7.54 1.57
C TYR A 63 8.48 6.31 0.72
N SER A 64 9.44 6.01 -0.16
CA SER A 64 9.44 4.77 -0.95
C SER A 64 9.44 3.55 -0.05
N ALA A 65 8.91 2.44 -0.56
CA ALA A 65 8.92 1.16 0.15
C ALA A 65 10.34 0.75 0.55
N ALA A 66 11.32 0.94 -0.34
CA ALA A 66 12.72 0.65 -0.07
C ALA A 66 13.28 1.43 1.12
N VAL A 67 12.99 2.74 1.22
CA VAL A 67 13.42 3.57 2.37
C VAL A 67 12.73 3.13 3.66
N ILE A 68 11.44 2.78 3.59
CA ILE A 68 10.70 2.33 4.77
C ILE A 68 11.27 1.00 5.28
N GLU A 69 11.54 0.07 4.37
CA GLU A 69 12.13 -1.23 4.67
C GLU A 69 13.54 -1.08 5.26
N SER A 70 14.36 -0.22 4.66
CA SER A 70 15.73 0.02 5.13
C SER A 70 15.79 0.66 6.53
N VAL A 71 14.79 1.48 6.88
CA VAL A 71 14.61 2.02 8.25
C VAL A 71 14.18 0.94 9.23
N ILE A 72 13.26 0.06 8.83
CA ILE A 72 12.75 -1.04 9.67
C ILE A 72 13.82 -2.08 9.96
N GLU A 73 14.66 -2.38 8.97
CA GLU A 73 15.74 -3.36 9.06
C GLU A 73 17.03 -2.77 9.63
N GLU A 74 17.02 -1.48 10.00
CA GLU A 74 18.18 -0.74 10.51
C GLU A 74 19.40 -0.75 9.56
N LYS A 75 19.18 -1.01 8.26
CA LYS A 75 20.23 -1.18 7.23
C LYS A 75 20.84 0.13 6.71
N THR A 76 20.22 1.28 6.96
CA THR A 76 20.72 2.58 6.45
C THR A 76 20.82 3.63 7.55
N SER A 77 22.04 4.17 7.68
CA SER A 77 22.35 5.45 8.30
C SER A 77 22.23 6.54 7.23
N GLY A 78 21.21 7.41 7.32
CA GLY A 78 21.18 8.64 6.53
C GLY A 78 19.82 9.07 5.96
N ALA A 79 18.84 8.16 5.84
CA ALA A 79 17.57 8.48 5.19
C ALA A 79 16.36 7.73 5.78
N PRO A 80 15.29 8.43 6.20
CA PRO A 80 15.20 9.89 6.39
C PRO A 80 16.28 10.40 7.35
N TYR A 81 16.90 11.55 7.08
CA TYR A 81 17.89 12.15 7.99
C TYR A 81 17.26 12.53 9.34
N GLU A 82 16.00 12.98 9.31
CA GLU A 82 15.23 13.31 10.50
C GLU A 82 14.92 12.07 11.35
N GLU A 83 15.56 11.97 12.52
CA GLU A 83 15.34 10.85 13.45
C GLU A 83 13.89 10.73 13.90
N ARG A 84 13.18 11.85 14.10
CA ARG A 84 11.73 11.83 14.40
C ARG A 84 10.92 11.13 13.32
N THR A 85 11.31 11.26 12.05
CA THR A 85 10.62 10.61 10.93
C THR A 85 10.95 9.11 10.91
N ARG A 86 12.20 8.71 11.18
CA ARG A 86 12.60 7.30 11.35
C ARG A 86 11.79 6.64 12.48
N GLN A 87 11.72 7.27 13.65
CA GLN A 87 10.94 6.79 14.79
C GLN A 87 9.45 6.62 14.47
N LYS A 88 8.85 7.53 13.68
CA LYS A 88 7.46 7.41 13.22
C LYS A 88 7.27 6.21 12.29
N ILE A 89 8.24 5.92 11.41
CA ILE A 89 8.22 4.74 10.54
C ILE A 89 8.30 3.47 11.38
N CYS A 90 9.28 3.37 12.29
CA CYS A 90 9.43 2.21 13.17
C CYS A 90 8.20 1.98 14.04
N SER A 91 7.67 3.03 14.65
CA SER A 91 6.46 2.98 15.47
C SER A 91 5.24 2.52 14.68
N TRP A 92 5.09 3.02 13.44
CA TRP A 92 4.03 2.55 12.56
C TRP A 92 4.19 1.06 12.24
N TYR A 93 5.39 0.61 11.86
CA TYR A 93 5.61 -0.79 11.50
C TYR A 93 5.36 -1.72 12.69
N ARG A 94 5.87 -1.40 13.88
CA ARG A 94 5.62 -2.15 15.12
C ARG A 94 4.12 -2.35 15.38
N ARG A 95 3.30 -1.33 15.09
CA ARG A 95 1.83 -1.38 15.27
C ARG A 95 1.11 -2.24 14.22
N VAL A 96 1.65 -2.41 13.02
CA VAL A 96 0.98 -3.17 11.94
C VAL A 96 1.55 -4.57 11.73
N LYS A 97 2.78 -4.83 12.21
CA LYS A 97 3.56 -6.03 11.88
C LYS A 97 2.78 -7.33 12.14
N SER A 98 2.22 -7.49 13.33
CA SER A 98 1.48 -8.71 13.71
C SER A 98 0.28 -8.97 12.80
N HIS A 99 -0.49 -7.93 12.49
CA HIS A 99 -1.63 -8.03 11.58
C HIS A 99 -1.22 -8.39 10.16
N LEU A 100 -0.18 -7.72 9.62
CA LEU A 100 0.31 -8.01 8.28
C LEU A 100 0.80 -9.46 8.16
N LEU A 101 1.51 -9.96 9.18
CA LEU A 101 1.93 -11.35 9.25
C LEU A 101 0.74 -12.32 9.35
N GLY A 102 -0.28 -11.99 10.14
CA GLY A 102 -1.51 -12.78 10.23
C GLY A 102 -2.25 -12.89 8.90
N VAL A 103 -2.36 -11.77 8.16
CA VAL A 103 -2.94 -11.78 6.80
C VAL A 103 -2.09 -12.62 5.85
N TRP A 104 -0.75 -12.52 5.92
CA TRP A 104 0.14 -13.35 5.11
C TRP A 104 -0.08 -14.84 5.37
N GLN A 105 -0.14 -15.25 6.64
CA GLN A 105 -0.43 -16.64 7.02
C GLN A 105 -1.78 -17.11 6.49
N GLN A 106 -2.81 -16.25 6.49
CA GLN A 106 -4.10 -16.58 5.88
C GLN A 106 -3.97 -16.80 4.36
N GLN A 107 -3.19 -15.97 3.65
CA GLN A 107 -2.93 -16.17 2.22
C GLN A 107 -2.21 -17.49 1.94
N VAL A 108 -1.23 -17.86 2.78
CA VAL A 108 -0.55 -19.17 2.70
C VAL A 108 -1.54 -20.32 2.88
N LYS A 109 -2.43 -20.26 3.87
CA LYS A 109 -3.48 -21.28 4.09
C LYS A 109 -4.44 -21.42 2.91
N LEU A 110 -4.72 -20.32 2.21
CA LEU A 110 -5.56 -20.31 1.01
C LEU A 110 -4.82 -20.76 -0.26
N GLY A 111 -3.53 -21.09 -0.17
CA GLY A 111 -2.70 -21.46 -1.33
C GLY A 111 -2.33 -20.28 -2.24
N LEU A 112 -2.55 -19.05 -1.79
CA LEU A 112 -2.27 -17.81 -2.55
C LEU A 112 -0.84 -17.29 -2.33
N ALA A 113 -0.11 -17.85 -1.36
CA ALA A 113 1.27 -17.52 -1.06
C ALA A 113 2.06 -18.79 -0.65
N SER A 114 3.37 -18.80 -0.91
CA SER A 114 4.23 -19.94 -0.57
C SER A 114 4.62 -19.93 0.92
N PRO A 115 4.50 -21.06 1.64
CA PRO A 115 4.91 -21.17 3.04
C PRO A 115 6.42 -21.05 3.24
N GLY A 116 7.24 -21.42 2.24
CA GLY A 116 8.71 -21.36 2.32
C GLY A 116 9.30 -19.98 2.03
N PHE A 117 8.47 -19.00 1.66
CA PHE A 117 8.92 -17.65 1.33
C PHE A 117 8.87 -16.74 2.56
N ILE A 118 10.00 -16.15 2.94
CA ILE A 118 10.07 -15.14 4.01
C ILE A 118 9.59 -13.80 3.41
N PRO A 119 8.45 -13.25 3.85
CA PRO A 119 7.89 -12.08 3.20
C PRO A 119 8.58 -10.78 3.65
N HIS A 120 9.14 -10.08 2.67
CA HIS A 120 9.55 -8.68 2.78
C HIS A 120 8.35 -7.75 2.99
N LEU A 121 8.60 -6.50 3.39
CA LEU A 121 7.54 -5.54 3.74
C LEU A 121 6.53 -5.35 2.61
N VAL A 122 7.01 -5.24 1.37
CA VAL A 122 6.17 -5.04 0.19
C VAL A 122 5.21 -6.22 -0.01
N SER A 123 5.68 -7.46 0.17
CA SER A 123 4.87 -8.67 0.05
C SER A 123 3.76 -8.71 1.10
N LEU A 124 4.10 -8.37 2.34
CA LEU A 124 3.14 -8.25 3.45
C LEU A 124 2.06 -7.19 3.16
N VAL A 125 2.48 -6.02 2.70
CA VAL A 125 1.59 -4.90 2.37
C VAL A 125 0.67 -5.27 1.21
N ARG A 126 1.22 -5.88 0.15
CA ARG A 126 0.44 -6.30 -1.03
C ARG A 126 -0.61 -7.34 -0.65
N ALA A 127 -0.25 -8.34 0.16
CA ALA A 127 -1.21 -9.32 0.67
C ALA A 127 -2.36 -8.65 1.45
N ALA A 128 -2.04 -7.68 2.33
CA ALA A 128 -3.05 -6.96 3.11
C ALA A 128 -3.95 -6.06 2.25
N VAL A 129 -3.41 -5.36 1.25
CA VAL A 129 -4.19 -4.50 0.35
C VAL A 129 -5.11 -5.33 -0.55
N ASN A 130 -4.57 -6.36 -1.21
CA ASN A 130 -5.32 -7.16 -2.18
C ASN A 130 -6.42 -8.01 -1.53
N SER A 131 -6.21 -8.46 -0.29
CA SER A 131 -7.23 -9.19 0.49
C SER A 131 -8.26 -8.27 1.16
N GLY A 132 -8.15 -6.95 1.01
CA GLY A 132 -9.05 -5.98 1.64
C GLY A 132 -8.82 -5.80 3.15
N ASN A 133 -7.78 -6.40 3.73
CA ASN A 133 -7.47 -6.37 5.15
C ASN A 133 -6.46 -5.26 5.54
N TRP A 134 -6.35 -4.19 4.77
CA TRP A 134 -5.43 -3.09 5.07
C TRP A 134 -5.93 -2.24 6.27
N LEU A 135 -5.16 -2.19 7.35
CA LEU A 135 -5.59 -1.58 8.63
C LEU A 135 -5.72 -0.05 8.64
N TYR A 136 -4.81 0.64 7.96
CA TYR A 136 -4.62 2.08 8.15
C TYR A 136 -4.95 2.85 6.88
N HIS A 137 -6.20 3.28 6.77
CA HIS A 137 -6.47 4.58 6.18
C HIS A 137 -6.12 5.66 7.23
N PRO A 138 -5.48 6.79 6.89
CA PRO A 138 -5.20 7.87 7.84
C PRO A 138 -6.44 8.43 8.57
N PHE A 139 -7.65 8.04 8.15
CA PHE A 139 -8.93 8.39 8.78
C PHE A 139 -9.69 7.18 9.38
N GLY A 140 -8.99 6.10 9.78
CA GLY A 140 -9.59 4.93 10.43
C GLY A 140 -10.24 3.90 9.48
N ARG A 141 -10.67 2.75 10.02
CA ARG A 141 -11.19 1.58 9.29
C ARG A 141 -12.42 1.83 8.38
N PHE A 142 -13.09 2.98 8.49
CA PHE A 142 -14.45 3.17 7.97
C PHE A 142 -14.66 4.19 6.85
N HIS A 143 -13.67 5.02 6.47
CA HIS A 143 -13.91 6.12 5.52
C HIS A 143 -13.50 5.84 4.07
N TYR A 144 -14.06 4.80 3.46
CA TYR A 144 -14.30 4.73 2.00
C TYR A 144 -15.62 4.03 1.62
N ALA A 145 -16.49 3.76 2.61
CA ALA A 145 -17.91 3.68 2.34
C ALA A 145 -18.45 5.10 2.46
N PHE A 146 -19.08 5.62 1.40
CA PHE A 146 -19.88 6.85 1.38
C PHE A 146 -19.14 8.19 1.45
N SER A 147 -18.95 8.79 0.27
CA SER A 147 -19.44 10.16 0.07
C SER A 147 -20.47 10.10 -1.05
N PRO A 148 -21.77 9.98 -0.73
CA PRO A 148 -22.81 10.29 -1.69
C PRO A 148 -22.72 11.80 -1.96
N LEU A 149 -22.74 12.16 -3.24
CA LEU A 149 -23.42 13.40 -3.63
C LEU A 149 -24.92 13.15 -3.47
#